data_AF-A0A9P8P953-F1
#
_entry.id   AF-A0A9P8P953-F1
#
_cell.length_a   1.000
_cell.length_b   1.000
_cell.length_c   1.000
_cell.angle_alpha   90.00
_cell.angle_beta   90.00
_cell.angle_gamma   90.00
#
_symmetry.space_group_name_H-M   'P 1'
#
loop_
_entity.id
_entity.type
_entity.pdbx_description
1 polymer ?
#
loop_
_entity_poly.entity_id
_entity_poly.type
_entity_poly.pdbx_seq_one_letter_code
_entity_poly.pdbx_strand_id
1 'polypeptide(L)'
;MAGYSSQTVPQLKEVLKQRGLSTNGVKADLIARLEESDKIEAQLDAEDGGEQKKVEPEPVQEPASTAEVTNEEKSAVAEKPVPVVETESKNESVEKEAETAPKEEKKPISPEELKQAAVELLTKKIARAKKFGNEDEVPQLEASLRRIDKFGLSLDSALARDLGFKPAKPHGNHNHKNGKHKWRK
;
A
#
# COMPACT_ATOMS: atom_id res chain seq x y z
N MET A 1 -1.56 8.13 -32.59
CA MET A 1 -1.21 7.85 -31.19
C MET A 1 -1.91 6.58 -30.74
N ALA A 2 -1.20 5.72 -30.00
CA ALA A 2 -1.78 4.55 -29.39
C ALA A 2 -2.77 4.97 -28.28
N GLY A 3 -3.97 4.36 -28.30
CA GLY A 3 -5.08 4.69 -27.39
C GLY A 3 -4.97 4.00 -26.03
N TYR A 4 -3.88 4.21 -25.28
CA TYR A 4 -3.62 3.52 -24.00
C TYR A 4 -4.63 3.87 -22.89
N SER A 5 -5.35 4.98 -23.02
CA SER A 5 -6.38 5.41 -22.06
C SER A 5 -7.51 4.38 -21.85
N SER A 6 -7.84 3.60 -22.88
CA SER A 6 -8.88 2.55 -22.83
C SER A 6 -8.43 1.27 -22.13
N GLN A 7 -7.11 1.10 -21.90
CA GLN A 7 -6.58 -0.10 -21.25
C GLN A 7 -6.68 0.01 -19.72
N THR A 8 -6.76 -1.15 -19.07
CA THR A 8 -6.72 -1.25 -17.61
C THR A 8 -5.28 -1.19 -17.09
N VAL A 9 -5.09 -0.83 -15.83
CA VAL A 9 -3.77 -0.80 -15.18
C VAL A 9 -2.97 -2.11 -15.33
N PRO A 10 -3.54 -3.32 -15.16
CA PRO A 10 -2.79 -4.55 -15.39
C PRO A 10 -2.29 -4.69 -16.84
N GLN A 11 -3.14 -4.38 -17.83
CA GLN A 11 -2.76 -4.40 -19.25
C GLN A 11 -1.63 -3.41 -19.55
N LEU A 12 -1.72 -2.18 -19.03
CA LEU A 12 -0.66 -1.17 -19.19
C LEU A 12 0.67 -1.63 -18.58
N LYS A 13 0.62 -2.31 -17.42
CA LYS A 13 1.83 -2.86 -16.78
C LYS A 13 2.42 -4.02 -17.59
N GLU A 14 1.60 -4.84 -18.23
CA GLU A 14 2.09 -5.91 -19.12
C GLU A 14 2.83 -5.33 -20.32
N VAL A 15 2.28 -4.30 -20.97
CA VAL A 15 2.95 -3.62 -22.10
C VAL A 15 4.27 -2.97 -21.63
N LEU A 16 4.27 -2.29 -20.48
CA LEU A 16 5.49 -1.70 -19.92
C LEU A 16 6.55 -2.78 -19.60
N LYS A 17 6.16 -3.94 -19.06
CA LYS A 17 7.09 -5.06 -18.83
C LYS A 17 7.67 -5.61 -20.13
N GLN A 18 6.83 -5.77 -21.15
CA GLN A 18 7.28 -6.24 -22.48
C GLN A 18 8.32 -5.29 -23.08
N ARG A 19 8.20 -3.99 -22.82
CA ARG A 19 9.15 -2.95 -23.26
C ARG A 19 10.32 -2.71 -22.30
N GLY A 20 10.41 -3.45 -21.19
CA GLY A 20 11.45 -3.24 -20.18
C GLY A 20 11.36 -1.91 -19.42
N LEU A 21 10.19 -1.26 -19.42
CA LEU A 21 9.94 0.02 -18.76
C LEU A 21 9.40 -0.18 -17.32
N SER A 22 9.59 0.83 -16.47
CA SER A 22 9.11 0.79 -15.08
C SER A 22 7.57 0.69 -15.00
N THR A 23 7.06 -0.27 -14.21
CA THR A 23 5.62 -0.48 -13.96
C THR A 23 5.07 0.24 -12.73
N ASN A 24 5.87 1.10 -12.10
CA ASN A 24 5.47 1.85 -10.92
C ASN A 24 4.79 3.17 -11.32
N GLY A 25 3.76 3.55 -10.57
CA GLY A 25 3.00 4.79 -10.76
C GLY A 25 1.48 4.59 -10.83
N VAL A 26 0.76 5.70 -10.98
CA VAL A 26 -0.69 5.70 -11.23
C VAL A 26 -1.00 5.47 -12.71
N LYS A 27 -2.26 5.19 -13.07
CA LYS A 27 -2.64 4.90 -14.47
C LYS A 27 -2.16 5.96 -15.46
N ALA A 28 -2.23 7.23 -15.09
CA ALA A 28 -1.76 8.35 -15.92
C ALA A 28 -0.25 8.28 -16.20
N ASP A 29 0.56 7.97 -15.18
CA ASP A 29 2.01 7.85 -15.33
C ASP A 29 2.39 6.68 -16.25
N LEU A 30 1.66 5.55 -16.13
CA LEU A 30 1.88 4.38 -16.98
C LEU A 30 1.58 4.69 -18.45
N ILE A 31 0.50 5.43 -18.72
CA ILE A 31 0.14 5.88 -20.07
C ILE A 31 1.20 6.84 -20.61
N ALA A 32 1.57 7.87 -19.85
CA ALA A 32 2.56 8.85 -20.28
C ALA A 32 3.90 8.19 -20.64
N ARG A 33 4.34 7.20 -19.86
CA ARG A 33 5.58 6.45 -20.12
C ARG A 33 5.51 5.63 -21.42
N LEU A 34 4.37 5.02 -21.73
CA LEU A 34 4.17 4.30 -22.99
C LEU A 34 4.13 5.26 -24.19
N GLU A 35 3.44 6.39 -24.05
CA GLU A 35 3.37 7.41 -25.11
C GLU A 35 4.72 8.05 -25.38
N GLU A 36 5.52 8.32 -24.33
CA GLU A 36 6.87 8.85 -24.48
C GLU A 36 7.81 7.84 -25.13
N SER A 37 7.72 6.56 -24.75
CA SER A 37 8.44 5.47 -25.42
C SER A 37 8.08 5.37 -26.91
N ASP A 38 6.79 5.37 -27.27
CA ASP A 38 6.36 5.36 -28.69
C ASP A 38 6.87 6.59 -29.45
N LYS A 39 6.89 7.76 -28.79
CA LYS A 39 7.33 9.01 -29.39
C LYS A 39 8.85 9.03 -29.61
N ILE A 40 9.62 8.39 -28.71
CA ILE A 40 11.07 8.23 -28.87
C ILE A 40 11.36 7.23 -30.00
N GLU A 41 10.68 6.08 -30.02
CA GLU A 41 10.81 5.10 -31.11
C GLU A 41 10.51 5.73 -32.48
N ALA A 42 9.40 6.46 -32.59
CA ALA A 42 9.05 7.15 -33.83
C ALA A 42 10.05 8.24 -34.27
N GLN A 43 10.82 8.82 -33.33
CA GLN A 43 11.90 9.76 -33.65
C GLN A 43 13.18 9.03 -34.08
N LEU A 44 13.50 7.88 -33.46
CA LEU A 44 14.66 7.07 -33.82
C LEU A 44 14.51 6.44 -35.21
N ASP A 45 13.31 5.96 -35.56
CA ASP A 45 13.01 5.43 -36.90
C ASP A 45 13.02 6.51 -38.00
N ALA A 46 12.88 7.79 -37.65
CA ALA A 46 12.92 8.89 -38.63
C ALA A 46 14.34 9.38 -38.94
N GLU A 47 15.32 9.08 -38.08
CA GLU A 47 16.70 9.57 -38.17
C GLU A 47 17.71 8.43 -38.48
N ASP A 48 17.28 7.16 -38.61
CA ASP A 48 18.16 6.04 -39.00
C ASP A 48 18.29 5.90 -40.52
N GLY A 49 18.89 6.94 -41.10
CA GLY A 49 19.54 6.91 -42.39
C GLY A 49 20.97 7.42 -42.25
N GLY A 50 21.80 6.87 -41.34
CA GLY A 50 23.18 7.33 -41.22
C GLY A 50 24.00 6.78 -40.06
N GLU A 51 24.89 5.84 -40.41
CA GLU A 51 26.23 5.64 -39.83
C GLU A 51 26.39 5.01 -38.44
N GLN A 52 26.61 3.69 -38.52
CA GLN A 52 27.61 2.96 -37.74
C GLN A 52 28.88 3.80 -37.50
N LYS A 53 29.27 3.99 -36.23
CA LYS A 53 30.66 4.30 -35.90
C LYS A 53 31.17 3.54 -34.68
N LYS A 54 31.66 2.34 -34.99
CA LYS A 54 32.70 1.58 -34.27
C LYS A 54 33.93 2.47 -34.08
N VAL A 55 34.35 2.72 -32.83
CA VAL A 55 35.68 3.27 -32.54
C VAL A 55 36.28 2.58 -31.31
N GLU A 56 37.29 1.76 -31.60
CA GLU A 56 38.42 1.35 -30.76
C GLU A 56 39.53 1.00 -31.79
N PRO A 57 40.85 1.33 -31.64
CA PRO A 57 41.66 1.26 -30.41
C PRO A 57 42.70 2.40 -30.13
N GLU A 58 43.13 2.42 -28.85
CA GLU A 58 44.41 2.75 -28.14
C GLU A 58 45.66 3.34 -28.88
N PRO A 59 46.77 3.79 -28.21
CA PRO A 59 47.10 3.92 -26.76
C PRO A 59 47.79 5.29 -26.39
N VAL A 60 48.12 5.51 -25.10
CA VAL A 60 49.45 5.94 -24.55
C VAL A 60 49.32 6.56 -23.13
N GLN A 61 49.71 5.76 -22.12
CA GLN A 61 50.57 6.01 -20.92
C GLN A 61 50.23 7.18 -19.96
N GLU A 62 49.75 6.95 -18.72
CA GLU A 62 50.42 6.53 -17.45
C GLU A 62 51.47 7.51 -16.87
N PRO A 63 51.75 7.54 -15.55
CA PRO A 63 50.92 7.21 -14.37
C PRO A 63 51.10 8.18 -13.18
N ALA A 64 50.13 8.27 -12.26
CA ALA A 64 50.35 8.36 -10.80
C ALA A 64 49.06 8.76 -10.05
N SER A 65 48.54 7.84 -9.26
CA SER A 65 48.38 7.99 -7.80
C SER A 65 47.14 7.23 -7.29
N THR A 66 47.39 6.02 -6.76
CA THR A 66 46.90 5.51 -5.45
C THR A 66 45.38 5.53 -5.20
N ALA A 67 44.70 4.45 -4.78
CA ALA A 67 45.01 3.06 -4.49
C ALA A 67 43.67 2.32 -4.25
N GLU A 68 43.56 1.05 -4.68
CA GLU A 68 42.84 -0.10 -4.07
C GLU A 68 41.33 0.09 -3.75
N VAL A 69 40.33 -0.48 -4.43
CA VAL A 69 40.04 -1.87 -4.87
C VAL A 69 40.30 -2.95 -3.82
N THR A 70 39.22 -3.38 -3.16
CA THR A 70 39.02 -4.81 -2.85
C THR A 70 37.54 -5.11 -3.05
N ASN A 71 37.18 -5.44 -4.28
CA ASN A 71 36.06 -6.30 -4.59
C ASN A 71 36.68 -7.56 -5.19
N GLU A 72 36.56 -8.67 -4.48
CA GLU A 72 36.84 -9.99 -5.04
C GLU A 72 35.52 -10.72 -5.20
N GLU A 73 35.34 -11.09 -6.45
CA GLU A 73 34.23 -11.72 -7.13
C GLU A 73 34.06 -13.19 -6.69
N LYS A 74 32.88 -13.75 -7.00
CA LYS A 74 32.72 -14.97 -7.83
C LYS A 74 31.84 -16.10 -7.27
N SER A 75 30.60 -16.08 -7.77
CA SER A 75 29.98 -17.09 -8.65
C SER A 75 29.77 -18.55 -8.19
N ALA A 76 28.48 -18.95 -8.20
CA ALA A 76 27.93 -20.23 -8.73
C ALA A 76 26.40 -20.22 -8.48
N VAL A 77 25.49 -20.05 -9.46
CA VAL A 77 24.97 -21.01 -10.47
C VAL A 77 24.48 -22.36 -9.90
N ALA A 78 23.16 -22.53 -9.83
CA ALA A 78 22.41 -23.81 -9.97
C ALA A 78 20.90 -23.48 -10.09
N GLU A 79 20.35 -23.34 -11.30
CA GLU A 79 19.48 -24.32 -12.01
C GLU A 79 18.28 -24.94 -11.24
N LYS A 80 17.07 -24.42 -11.57
CA LYS A 80 15.77 -25.10 -11.86
C LYS A 80 15.09 -25.99 -10.78
N PRO A 81 13.76 -26.27 -10.84
CA PRO A 81 12.67 -25.78 -11.70
C PRO A 81 11.42 -25.23 -10.96
N VAL A 82 10.48 -24.73 -11.76
CA VAL A 82 9.07 -24.39 -11.48
C VAL A 82 8.25 -25.53 -10.85
N PRO A 83 7.21 -25.18 -10.06
CA PRO A 83 5.80 -25.39 -10.47
C PRO A 83 4.95 -24.13 -10.13
N VAL A 84 4.16 -23.47 -11.01
CA VAL A 84 2.91 -23.86 -11.71
C VAL A 84 2.20 -24.99 -10.98
N VAL A 85 1.14 -24.80 -10.20
CA VAL A 85 -0.26 -24.42 -10.48
C VAL A 85 -0.85 -24.11 -9.08
N GLU A 86 -1.79 -23.20 -8.80
CA GLU A 86 -3.22 -23.43 -9.02
C GLU A 86 -3.98 -22.17 -8.58
N THR A 87 -4.50 -21.45 -9.57
CA THR A 87 -5.71 -20.67 -9.42
C THR A 87 -6.89 -21.63 -9.30
N GLU A 88 -7.42 -21.81 -8.10
CA GLU A 88 -8.82 -22.18 -7.92
C GLU A 88 -9.57 -21.01 -7.28
N SER A 89 -10.14 -20.20 -8.16
CA SER A 89 -11.36 -19.47 -7.88
C SER A 89 -12.47 -20.50 -7.77
N LYS A 90 -12.90 -20.82 -6.55
CA LYS A 90 -14.16 -21.52 -6.30
C LYS A 90 -15.14 -20.56 -5.64
N ASN A 91 -15.77 -19.76 -6.51
CA ASN A 91 -17.05 -19.16 -6.23
C ASN A 91 -18.10 -20.24 -6.49
N GLU A 92 -18.61 -20.87 -5.44
CA GLU A 92 -19.92 -21.50 -5.48
C GLU A 92 -20.71 -21.05 -4.26
N SER A 93 -21.72 -20.26 -4.58
CA SER A 93 -22.85 -19.86 -3.76
C SER A 93 -23.82 -21.04 -3.62
N VAL A 94 -24.83 -20.91 -2.74
CA VAL A 94 -26.05 -21.74 -2.62
C VAL A 94 -25.82 -23.00 -1.76
N GLU A 95 -26.51 -23.32 -0.66
CA GLU A 95 -27.76 -22.89 0.00
C GLU A 95 -27.72 -23.45 1.45
N LYS A 96 -28.14 -22.71 2.48
CA LYS A 96 -29.45 -22.82 3.17
C LYS A 96 -29.44 -23.74 4.40
N GLU A 97 -29.51 -23.09 5.56
CA GLU A 97 -30.33 -23.44 6.74
C GLU A 97 -30.27 -22.20 7.64
N ALA A 98 -31.18 -21.23 7.56
CA ALA A 98 -32.58 -21.27 7.99
C ALA A 98 -32.75 -21.83 9.41
N GLU A 99 -32.80 -20.87 10.35
CA GLU A 99 -33.75 -20.86 11.47
C GLU A 99 -33.43 -21.69 12.71
N THR A 100 -32.79 -21.04 13.69
CA THR A 100 -33.36 -20.99 15.06
C THR A 100 -33.10 -19.62 15.67
N ALA A 101 -34.13 -18.76 15.66
CA ALA A 101 -34.27 -17.74 16.67
C ALA A 101 -34.59 -18.44 18.01
N PRO A 102 -33.99 -17.98 19.12
CA PRO A 102 -34.81 -17.22 20.04
C PRO A 102 -34.24 -15.84 20.34
N LYS A 103 -35.18 -14.96 20.66
CA LYS A 103 -35.09 -13.61 21.20
C LYS A 103 -34.32 -13.58 22.54
N GLU A 104 -33.80 -12.39 22.89
CA GLU A 104 -33.12 -12.00 24.15
C GLU A 104 -31.67 -12.52 24.27
N GLU A 105 -30.62 -11.70 24.43
CA GLU A 105 -30.44 -10.50 25.24
C GLU A 105 -29.44 -9.54 24.57
N LYS A 106 -29.44 -8.27 24.98
CA LYS A 106 -28.46 -7.25 24.57
C LYS A 106 -27.05 -7.67 25.02
N LYS A 107 -26.32 -8.43 24.20
CA LYS A 107 -24.90 -8.73 24.45
C LYS A 107 -24.16 -7.39 24.49
N PRO A 108 -23.57 -6.99 25.64
CA PRO A 108 -22.73 -5.80 25.66
C PRO A 108 -21.63 -6.01 24.62
N ILE A 109 -21.30 -4.97 23.87
CA ILE A 109 -20.14 -4.92 22.96
C ILE A 109 -18.99 -5.64 23.68
N SER A 110 -18.65 -6.87 23.25
CA SER A 110 -17.75 -7.69 24.04
C SER A 110 -16.40 -6.99 24.02
N PRO A 111 -15.83 -6.62 25.18
CA PRO A 111 -14.56 -5.90 25.24
C PRO A 111 -13.42 -6.72 24.61
N GLU A 112 -13.59 -8.03 24.54
CA GLU A 112 -12.65 -8.95 23.91
C GLU A 112 -12.70 -8.86 22.38
N GLU A 113 -13.89 -8.81 21.78
CA GLU A 113 -14.04 -8.62 20.33
C GLU A 113 -13.49 -7.26 19.89
N LEU A 114 -13.72 -6.21 20.69
CA LEU A 114 -13.12 -4.88 20.48
C LEU A 114 -11.60 -4.92 20.47
N LYS A 115 -11.02 -5.62 21.47
CA LYS A 115 -9.58 -5.76 21.63
C LYS A 115 -9.00 -6.49 20.42
N GLN A 116 -9.58 -7.61 20.03
CA GLN A 116 -9.12 -8.42 18.90
C GLN A 116 -9.18 -7.63 17.59
N ALA A 117 -10.32 -7.00 17.28
CA ALA A 117 -10.46 -6.19 16.08
C ALA A 117 -9.42 -5.04 16.02
N ALA A 118 -9.12 -4.41 17.16
CA ALA A 118 -8.11 -3.36 17.23
C ALA A 118 -6.68 -3.88 17.06
N VAL A 119 -6.35 -5.02 17.68
CA VAL A 119 -5.03 -5.66 17.53
C VAL A 119 -4.81 -6.08 16.08
N GLU A 120 -5.81 -6.69 15.43
CA GLU A 120 -5.74 -7.04 14.01
C GLU A 120 -5.54 -5.82 13.10
N LEU A 121 -6.25 -4.73 13.36
CA LEU A 121 -6.09 -3.51 12.58
C LEU A 121 -4.69 -2.91 12.76
N LEU A 122 -4.20 -2.83 14.00
CA LEU A 122 -2.88 -2.25 14.30
C LEU A 122 -1.75 -3.09 13.71
N THR A 123 -1.81 -4.41 13.81
CA THR A 123 -0.82 -5.32 13.20
C THR A 123 -0.79 -5.17 11.67
N LYS A 124 -1.96 -5.07 11.02
CA LYS A 124 -2.05 -4.78 9.57
C LYS A 124 -1.46 -3.41 9.23
N LYS A 125 -1.74 -2.36 10.02
CA LYS A 125 -1.17 -1.02 9.82
C LYS A 125 0.35 -1.02 9.99
N ILE A 126 0.89 -1.70 11.00
CA ILE A 126 2.34 -1.85 11.19
C ILE A 126 2.99 -2.57 10.00
N ALA A 127 2.41 -3.68 9.54
CA ALA A 127 2.93 -4.42 8.41
C ALA A 127 2.92 -3.58 7.12
N ARG A 128 1.87 -2.79 6.89
CA ARG A 128 1.80 -1.85 5.77
C ARG A 128 2.83 -0.73 5.93
N ALA A 129 2.91 -0.11 7.10
CA ALA A 129 3.86 0.96 7.37
C ALA A 129 5.30 0.53 7.04
N LYS A 130 5.70 -0.66 7.49
CA LYS A 130 7.01 -1.26 7.18
C LYS A 130 7.21 -1.56 5.69
N LYS A 131 6.16 -2.00 4.99
CA LYS A 131 6.25 -2.33 3.55
C LYS A 131 6.29 -1.10 2.64
N PHE A 132 5.62 -0.02 3.03
CA PHE A 132 5.38 1.14 2.20
C PHE A 132 6.16 2.39 2.66
N GLY A 133 7.08 2.25 3.62
CA GLY A 133 7.96 3.34 4.06
C GLY A 133 7.32 4.39 4.97
N ASN A 134 6.27 4.04 5.72
CA ASN A 134 5.69 4.91 6.76
C ASN A 134 6.23 4.51 8.15
N GLU A 135 7.54 4.32 8.26
CA GLU A 135 8.18 3.78 9.46
C GLU A 135 8.05 4.70 10.67
N ASP A 136 7.87 6.00 10.44
CA ASP A 136 7.63 7.01 11.49
C ASP A 136 6.35 6.73 12.31
N GLU A 137 5.36 6.07 11.71
CA GLU A 137 4.09 5.72 12.39
C GLU A 137 4.19 4.45 13.24
N VAL A 138 5.15 3.56 12.92
CA VAL A 138 5.34 2.27 13.60
C VAL A 138 5.46 2.40 15.12
N PRO A 139 6.29 3.30 15.71
CA PRO A 139 6.41 3.40 17.16
C PRO A 139 5.08 3.79 17.84
N GLN A 140 4.29 4.66 17.21
CA GLN A 140 2.97 5.06 17.73
C GLN A 140 1.96 3.91 17.69
N LEU A 141 1.98 3.13 16.61
CA LEU A 141 1.12 1.95 16.45
C LEU A 141 1.49 0.84 17.43
N GLU A 142 2.79 0.59 17.64
CA GLU A 142 3.29 -0.37 18.64
C GLU A 142 2.96 0.05 20.07
N ALA A 143 3.06 1.35 20.40
CA ALA A 143 2.64 1.88 21.69
C ALA A 143 1.13 1.70 21.93
N SER A 144 0.32 1.93 20.89
CA SER A 144 -1.12 1.71 20.93
C SER A 144 -1.47 0.24 21.14
N LEU A 145 -0.76 -0.67 20.47
CA LEU A 145 -0.91 -2.12 20.64
C LEU A 145 -0.60 -2.54 22.07
N ARG A 146 0.52 -2.08 22.64
CA ARG A 146 0.89 -2.35 24.04
C ARG A 146 -0.14 -1.81 25.04
N ARG A 147 -0.74 -0.64 24.78
CA ARG A 147 -1.81 -0.08 25.62
C ARG A 147 -3.06 -0.95 25.57
N ILE A 148 -3.47 -1.39 24.37
CA ILE A 148 -4.64 -2.24 24.17
C ILE A 148 -4.44 -3.62 24.79
N ASP A 149 -3.23 -4.16 24.74
CA ASP A 149 -2.93 -5.44 25.40
C ASP A 149 -3.10 -5.37 26.91
N LYS A 150 -2.62 -4.28 27.52
CA LYS A 150 -2.69 -4.05 28.97
C LYS A 150 -4.07 -3.62 29.46
N PHE A 151 -4.73 -2.72 28.74
CA PHE A 151 -5.92 -2.01 29.22
C PHE A 151 -7.17 -2.20 28.34
N GLY A 152 -7.03 -2.76 27.14
CA GLY A 152 -8.11 -2.85 26.15
C GLY A 152 -8.31 -1.55 25.36
N LEU A 153 -9.40 -1.51 24.59
CA LEU A 153 -9.77 -0.39 23.73
C LEU A 153 -10.90 0.44 24.36
N SER A 154 -10.75 1.76 24.43
CA SER A 154 -11.80 2.65 24.93
C SER A 154 -12.74 3.09 23.79
N LEU A 155 -14.06 3.16 24.04
CA LEU A 155 -15.09 3.52 23.04
C LEU A 155 -14.98 4.97 22.53
N ASP A 156 -14.29 5.83 23.27
CA ASP A 156 -14.00 7.22 22.92
C ASP A 156 -12.68 7.39 22.13
N SER A 157 -11.91 6.31 21.95
CA SER A 157 -10.65 6.32 21.20
C SER A 157 -10.90 6.55 19.71
N ALA A 158 -9.94 7.19 19.04
CA ALA A 158 -9.95 7.31 17.58
C ALA A 158 -9.99 5.93 16.90
N LEU A 159 -9.32 4.93 17.48
CA LEU A 159 -9.33 3.55 16.97
C LEU A 159 -10.72 2.90 17.07
N ALA A 160 -11.48 3.17 18.13
CA ALA A 160 -12.85 2.67 18.27
C ALA A 160 -13.76 3.26 17.19
N ARG A 161 -13.61 4.56 16.89
CA ARG A 161 -14.34 5.23 15.79
C ARG A 161 -13.98 4.64 14.42
N ASP A 162 -12.71 4.35 14.19
CA ASP A 162 -12.21 3.73 12.94
C ASP A 162 -12.81 2.33 12.73
N LEU A 163 -13.02 1.58 13.81
CA LEU A 163 -13.70 0.28 13.82
C LEU A 163 -15.23 0.38 13.82
N GLY A 164 -15.80 1.58 13.74
CA GLY A 164 -17.25 1.80 13.69
C GLY A 164 -17.94 1.80 15.06
N PHE A 165 -17.19 1.66 16.15
CA PHE A 165 -17.71 1.78 17.50
C PHE A 165 -17.90 3.25 17.87
N LYS A 166 -19.12 3.61 18.23
CA LYS A 166 -19.49 4.99 18.57
C LYS A 166 -19.67 5.10 20.08
N PRO A 167 -19.06 6.09 20.76
CA PRO A 167 -19.40 6.37 22.14
C PRO A 167 -20.88 6.79 22.20
N ALA A 168 -21.58 6.38 23.25
CA ALA A 168 -22.93 6.88 23.52
C ALA A 168 -22.86 8.41 23.56
N LYS A 169 -23.65 9.09 22.72
CA LYS A 169 -23.66 10.56 22.66
C LYS A 169 -23.85 11.10 24.08
N PRO A 170 -23.06 12.09 24.53
CA PRO A 170 -23.35 12.73 25.80
C PRO A 170 -24.76 13.31 25.71
N HIS A 171 -25.67 12.84 26.56
CA HIS A 171 -27.04 13.37 26.63
C HIS A 171 -26.93 14.81 27.14
N GLY A 172 -26.81 15.75 26.20
CA GLY A 172 -26.67 17.17 26.49
C GLY A 172 -27.97 17.72 27.06
N ASN A 173 -28.15 17.61 28.38
CA ASN A 173 -29.15 18.39 29.11
C ASN A 173 -28.63 19.82 29.27
N HIS A 174 -28.39 20.53 28.16
CA HIS A 174 -28.07 21.95 28.15
C HIS A 174 -29.35 22.77 28.32
N ASN A 175 -30.03 22.61 29.46
CA ASN A 175 -31.03 23.57 29.89
C ASN A 175 -30.33 24.70 30.68
N HIS A 176 -29.47 25.46 29.98
CA HIS A 176 -29.02 26.76 30.47
C HIS A 176 -30.20 27.72 30.39
N LYS A 177 -31.09 27.64 31.39
CA LYS A 177 -32.06 28.69 31.65
C LYS A 177 -31.27 29.96 31.95
N ASN A 178 -31.30 30.89 31.01
CA ASN A 178 -30.80 32.24 31.11
C ASN A 178 -31.42 32.93 32.34
N GLY A 179 -30.77 32.78 33.49
CA GLY A 179 -31.01 33.56 34.69
C GLY A 179 -30.50 34.99 34.44
N LYS A 180 -31.26 35.78 33.68
CA LYS A 180 -31.11 37.23 33.65
C LYS A 180 -31.46 37.77 35.04
N HIS A 181 -30.54 37.64 36.00
CA HIS A 181 -30.56 38.42 37.22
C HIS A 181 -30.23 39.85 36.86
N LYS A 182 -31.27 40.59 36.47
CA LYS A 182 -31.30 42.05 36.46
C LYS A 182 -30.93 42.51 37.87
N TRP A 183 -29.70 42.95 38.09
CA TRP A 183 -29.40 43.78 39.25
C TRP A 183 -30.07 45.14 38.99
N ARG A 184 -31.29 45.27 39.52
CA ARG A 184 -32.01 46.54 39.65
C ARG A 184 -31.52 47.21 40.94
N LYS A 185 -31.27 48.51 40.77
CA LYS A 185 -31.31 49.60 41.75
C LYS A 185 -29.99 49.96 42.42
#